data_AF-A0A959JZU6-F1
#
_entry.id   AF-A0A959JZU6-F1
#
_cell.length_a   1.000
_cell.length_b   1.000
_cell.length_c   1.000
_cell.angle_alpha   90.00
_cell.angle_beta   90.00
_cell.angle_gamma   90.00
#
_symmetry.space_group_name_H-M   'P 1'
#
loop_
_entity.id
_entity.type
_entity.pdbx_description
1 polymer ?
#
loop_
_entity_poly.entity_id
_entity_poly.type
_entity_poly.pdbx_seq_one_letter_code
_entity_poly.pdbx_strand_id
1 'polypeptide(L)'
;APDFSRKDPYRNELLKLAEVDKVAYGSGPPMAIDGLSLGTTFRLPHQNELEARDTELKISGTEYFNFYDLKLLSGRPFKENKDVFHEFIINQELLL
;
A
#
# COMPACT_ATOMS: atom_id res chain seq x y z
N ALA A 1 15.56 -7.02 13.03
CA ALA A 1 14.42 -6.75 12.13
C ALA A 1 13.94 -8.07 11.54
N PRO A 2 12.67 -8.21 11.12
CA PRO A 2 12.19 -9.42 10.44
C PRO A 2 13.00 -9.69 9.17
N ASP A 3 13.27 -10.96 8.87
CA ASP A 3 13.95 -11.35 7.64
C ASP A 3 12.95 -11.29 6.46
N PHE A 4 13.14 -10.31 5.59
CA PHE A 4 12.28 -10.08 4.43
C PHE A 4 12.69 -10.88 3.18
N SER A 5 13.80 -11.62 3.22
CA SER A 5 14.28 -12.44 2.10
C SER A 5 13.31 -13.56 1.71
N ARG A 6 12.33 -13.86 2.58
CA ARG A 6 11.39 -14.97 2.40
C ARG A 6 9.99 -14.54 1.97
N LYS A 7 9.74 -13.24 1.74
CA LYS A 7 8.42 -12.75 1.30
C LYS A 7 7.98 -13.44 0.01
N ASP A 8 8.73 -13.28 -1.07
CA ASP A 8 8.38 -13.81 -2.39
C ASP A 8 8.36 -15.35 -2.46
N PRO A 9 9.33 -16.07 -1.87
CA PRO A 9 9.23 -17.51 -1.71
C PRO A 9 7.94 -17.94 -1.01
N TYR A 10 7.57 -17.27 0.09
CA TYR A 10 6.37 -17.64 0.84
C TYR A 10 5.08 -17.38 0.07
N ARG A 11 4.96 -16.24 -0.62
CA ARG A 11 3.84 -15.97 -1.53
C ARG A 11 3.73 -17.04 -2.62
N ASN A 12 4.86 -17.42 -3.21
CA ASN A 12 4.88 -18.43 -4.26
C ASN A 12 4.46 -19.81 -3.75
N GLU A 13 4.80 -20.17 -2.50
CA GLU A 13 4.28 -21.40 -1.88
C GLU A 13 2.77 -21.33 -1.65
N LEU A 14 2.24 -20.20 -1.16
CA LEU A 14 0.80 -20.03 -0.95
C LEU A 14 0.01 -20.16 -2.26
N LEU A 15 0.52 -19.60 -3.35
CA LEU A 15 -0.12 -19.69 -4.67
C LEU A 15 -0.08 -21.08 -5.31
N LYS A 16 0.64 -22.06 -4.73
CA LYS A 16 0.58 -23.46 -5.17
C LYS A 16 -0.65 -24.20 -4.63
N LEU A 17 -1.32 -23.65 -3.62
CA LEU A 17 -2.53 -24.23 -3.05
C LEU A 17 -3.71 -23.95 -4.00
N ALA A 18 -4.43 -24.99 -4.40
CA ALA A 18 -5.52 -24.88 -5.37
C ALA A 18 -6.67 -23.98 -4.88
N GLU A 19 -6.81 -23.84 -3.56
CA GLU A 19 -7.83 -23.04 -2.89
C GLU A 19 -7.46 -21.54 -2.81
N VAL A 20 -6.21 -21.17 -3.13
CA VAL A 20 -5.72 -19.80 -3.05
C VAL A 20 -5.71 -19.16 -4.44
N ASP A 21 -6.65 -18.26 -4.69
CA ASP A 21 -6.76 -17.53 -5.96
C ASP A 21 -5.71 -16.40 -6.09
N LYS A 22 -5.54 -15.60 -5.03
CA LYS A 22 -4.67 -14.41 -5.05
C LYS A 22 -3.96 -14.20 -3.72
N VAL A 23 -2.75 -13.65 -3.80
CA VAL A 23 -1.94 -13.24 -2.65
C VAL A 23 -1.30 -11.89 -2.93
N ALA A 24 -1.44 -10.96 -1.99
CA ALA A 24 -0.81 -9.65 -2.01
C ALA A 24 -0.20 -9.31 -0.66
N TYR A 25 0.88 -8.51 -0.69
CA TYR A 25 1.45 -7.94 0.52
C TYR A 25 0.79 -6.60 0.83
N GLY A 26 0.42 -6.40 2.09
CA GLY A 26 -0.09 -5.15 2.59
C GLY A 26 0.00 -5.08 4.11
N SER A 27 0.16 -3.88 4.66
CA SER A 27 -0.02 -3.63 6.09
C SER A 27 -1.50 -3.70 6.52
N GLY A 28 -2.43 -3.76 5.57
CA GLY A 28 -3.88 -3.87 5.76
C GLY A 28 -4.64 -3.58 4.46
N PRO A 29 -5.97 -3.69 4.43
CA PRO A 29 -6.81 -3.29 3.29
C PRO A 29 -6.77 -1.77 3.06
N PRO A 30 -7.28 -1.26 1.93
CA PRO A 30 -7.26 0.17 1.60
C PRO A 30 -8.21 1.02 2.48
N MET A 31 -8.66 0.47 3.61
CA MET A 31 -9.50 1.12 4.61
C MET A 31 -8.90 0.93 6.01
N ALA A 32 -9.33 1.74 6.97
CA ALA A 32 -8.97 1.56 8.38
C ALA A 32 -9.54 0.23 8.90
N ILE A 33 -8.75 -0.52 9.69
CA ILE A 33 -9.24 -1.67 10.48
C ILE A 33 -9.09 -1.30 11.95
N ASP A 34 -10.19 -1.40 12.71
CA ASP A 34 -10.23 -1.38 14.19
C ASP A 34 -9.43 -0.25 14.86
N GLY A 35 -9.34 0.92 14.22
CA GLY A 35 -8.62 2.09 14.75
C GLY A 35 -7.09 1.94 14.83
N LEU A 36 -6.52 0.84 14.30
CA LEU A 36 -5.08 0.64 14.21
C LEU A 36 -4.55 1.21 12.90
N SER A 37 -4.13 2.46 12.93
CA SER A 37 -3.61 3.20 11.78
C SER A 37 -2.16 3.62 12.00
N LEU A 38 -1.33 3.48 10.97
CA LEU A 38 -0.09 4.26 10.88
C LEU A 38 -0.47 5.68 10.48
N GLY A 39 -0.93 6.44 11.47
CA GLY A 39 -1.32 7.84 11.30
C GLY A 39 -0.15 8.66 10.79
N THR A 40 -0.39 9.46 9.77
CA THR A 40 0.53 10.45 9.24
C THR A 40 -0.26 11.66 8.76
N THR A 41 0.43 12.70 8.33
CA THR A 41 -0.20 13.88 7.76
C THR A 41 0.23 14.05 6.32
N PHE A 42 -0.70 14.49 5.47
CA PHE A 42 -0.44 14.79 4.07
C PHE A 42 -0.75 16.25 3.79
N ARG A 43 0.15 16.91 3.07
CA ARG A 43 -0.07 18.24 2.51
C ARG A 43 0.63 18.36 1.16
N LEU A 44 0.04 19.12 0.26
CA LEU A 44 0.66 19.51 -0.99
C LEU A 44 1.80 20.51 -0.74
N PRO A 45 2.79 20.62 -1.64
CA PRO A 45 3.96 21.48 -1.42
C PRO A 45 3.62 22.96 -1.14
N HIS A 46 2.50 23.45 -1.66
CA HIS A 46 2.04 24.84 -1.48
C HIS A 46 1.16 25.04 -0.23
N GLN A 47 0.73 23.97 0.42
CA GLN A 47 -0.09 24.03 1.64
C GLN A 47 0.80 24.18 2.87
N ASN A 48 0.33 24.97 3.83
CA ASN A 48 0.97 25.10 5.14
C ASN A 48 0.61 23.93 6.07
N GLU A 49 1.22 23.88 7.26
CA GLU A 49 1.02 22.77 8.20
C GLU A 49 -0.40 22.66 8.76
N LEU A 50 -1.14 23.77 8.87
CA LEU A 50 -2.53 23.79 9.34
C LEU A 50 -3.52 23.26 8.29
N GLU A 51 -3.09 23.22 7.03
CA GLU A 51 -3.86 22.65 5.92
C GLU A 51 -3.56 21.14 5.74
N ALA A 52 -2.65 20.59 6.54
CA ALA A 52 -2.32 19.17 6.48
C ALA A 52 -3.51 18.33 6.93
N ARG A 53 -3.75 17.24 6.20
CA ARG A 53 -4.83 16.30 6.47
C ARG A 53 -4.30 15.09 7.19
N ASP A 54 -5.00 14.67 8.23
CA ASP A 54 -4.78 13.38 8.85
C ASP A 54 -5.05 12.29 7.81
N THR A 55 -4.11 11.37 7.67
CA THR A 55 -4.19 10.27 6.72
C THR A 55 -3.52 9.03 7.30
N GLU A 56 -3.75 7.90 6.66
CA GLU A 56 -3.07 6.65 6.97
C GLU A 56 -2.01 6.35 5.91
N LEU A 57 -0.80 5.96 6.35
CA LEU A 57 0.16 5.35 5.46
C LEU A 57 -0.03 3.83 5.44
N LYS A 58 -0.14 3.25 4.24
CA LYS A 58 -0.18 1.80 4.05
C LYS A 58 1.01 1.36 3.23
N ILE A 59 1.66 0.28 3.66
CA ILE A 59 2.73 -0.36 2.92
C ILE A 59 2.11 -1.49 2.12
N SER A 60 2.42 -1.57 0.83
CA SER A 60 1.84 -2.57 -0.06
C SER A 60 2.85 -3.06 -1.10
N GLY A 61 2.62 -4.26 -1.63
CA GLY A 61 3.39 -4.85 -2.73
C GLY A 61 2.75 -4.62 -4.10
N THR A 62 3.41 -5.10 -5.14
CA THR A 62 3.02 -4.95 -6.56
C THR A 62 1.63 -5.49 -6.90
N GLU A 63 1.13 -6.46 -6.14
CA GLU A 63 -0.13 -7.17 -6.37
C GLU A 63 -1.32 -6.48 -5.71
N TYR A 64 -1.07 -5.52 -4.82
CA TYR A 64 -2.09 -4.95 -3.93
C TYR A 64 -3.25 -4.32 -4.69
N PHE A 65 -2.95 -3.62 -5.78
CA PHE A 65 -3.97 -2.96 -6.61
C PHE A 65 -4.88 -3.98 -7.30
N ASN A 66 -4.31 -5.02 -7.90
CA ASN A 66 -5.09 -6.08 -8.54
C ASN A 66 -5.87 -6.91 -7.50
N PHE A 67 -5.31 -7.09 -6.30
CA PHE A 67 -5.96 -7.84 -5.23
C PHE A 67 -7.25 -7.16 -4.76
N TYR A 68 -7.22 -5.84 -4.55
CA TYR A 68 -8.36 -5.06 -4.08
C TYR A 68 -9.16 -4.40 -5.22
N ASP A 69 -8.89 -4.74 -6.48
CA ASP A 69 -9.50 -4.14 -7.68
C ASP A 69 -9.45 -2.60 -7.67
N LEU A 70 -8.30 -2.05 -7.27
CA LEU A 70 -8.08 -0.61 -7.19
C LEU A 70 -7.72 -0.05 -8.57
N LYS A 71 -8.40 1.03 -8.95
CA LYS A 71 -8.14 1.75 -10.19
C LYS A 71 -7.18 2.92 -9.98
N LEU A 72 -6.15 3.00 -10.80
CA LEU A 72 -5.30 4.19 -10.89
C LEU A 72 -5.94 5.22 -11.83
N LEU A 73 -6.14 6.43 -11.32
CA LEU A 73 -6.65 7.56 -12.10
C LEU A 73 -5.55 8.24 -12.91
N SER A 74 -4.31 8.19 -12.39
CA SER A 74 -3.12 8.75 -13.03
C SER A 74 -1.87 7.99 -12.55
N GLY A 75 -0.78 8.06 -13.33
CA GLY A 75 0.47 7.40 -13.01
C GLY A 75 0.48 5.90 -13.33
N ARG A 76 1.15 5.12 -12.48
CA ARG A 76 1.35 3.67 -12.66
C ARG A 76 1.46 2.95 -11.31
N PRO A 77 1.22 1.63 -11.25
CA PRO A 77 1.43 0.88 -10.02
C PRO A 77 2.94 0.73 -9.71
N PHE A 78 3.22 0.21 -8.52
CA PHE A 78 4.57 -0.25 -8.16
C PHE A 78 5.04 -1.31 -9.17
N LYS A 79 6.30 -1.22 -9.59
CA LYS A 79 6.89 -2.18 -10.55
C LYS A 79 7.61 -3.33 -9.87
N GLU A 80 8.12 -3.08 -8.67
CA GLU A 80 8.96 -4.01 -7.93
C GLU A 80 8.84 -3.71 -6.43
N ASN A 81 9.01 -4.74 -5.59
CA ASN A 81 9.08 -4.58 -4.15
C ASN A 81 10.51 -4.13 -3.78
N LYS A 82 10.66 -2.99 -3.09
CA LYS A 82 11.97 -2.48 -2.64
C LYS A 82 12.07 -2.38 -1.13
N ASP A 83 13.31 -2.40 -0.66
CA ASP A 83 13.64 -2.24 0.77
C ASP A 83 13.45 -0.80 1.26
N VAL A 84 13.48 0.19 0.37
CA VAL A 84 13.34 1.61 0.70
C VAL A 84 12.12 2.18 -0.02
N PHE A 85 11.33 2.98 0.70
CA PHE A 85 10.17 3.67 0.12
C PHE A 85 10.63 4.84 -0.76
N HIS A 86 10.41 4.73 -2.07
CA HIS A 86 10.75 5.78 -3.05
C HIS A 86 9.58 6.14 -3.98
N GLU A 87 8.46 5.43 -3.87
CA GLU A 87 7.24 5.64 -4.65
C GLU A 87 6.05 5.69 -3.70
N PHE A 88 5.13 6.60 -3.97
CA PHE A 88 3.89 6.76 -3.22
C PHE A 88 2.72 6.74 -4.19
N ILE A 89 1.64 6.09 -3.78
CA ILE A 89 0.34 6.21 -4.42
C ILE A 89 -0.58 6.84 -3.40
N ILE A 90 -1.26 7.90 -3.80
CA ILE A 90 -2.14 8.69 -2.93
C ILE A 90 -3.59 8.46 -3.32
N ASN A 91 -4.47 8.47 -2.32
CA ASN A 91 -5.90 8.45 -2.55
C ASN A 91 -6.35 9.79 -3.16
N GLN A 92 -7.28 9.75 -4.11
CA GLN A 92 -7.84 10.96 -4.74
C GLN A 92 -8.41 11.94 -3.72
N GLU A 93 -8.97 11.46 -2.60
CA GLU A 93 -9.57 12.29 -1.56
C GLU A 93 -8.54 13.20 -0.87
N LEU A 94 -7.25 12.88 -0.96
CA LEU A 94 -6.18 13.73 -0.44
C LEU A 94 -5.87 14.93 -1.36
N LEU A 95 -6.38 14.92 -2.59
CA LEU A 95 -6.20 15.99 -3.57
C LEU A 95 -7.38 16.97 -3.65
N LEU A 96 -8.51 16.66 -3.01
CA LEU A 96 -9.77 17.42 -3.06
C LEU A 96 -9.96 18.25 -1.79
#